data_AF-A0A2R6L8I9-F1
#
_entry.id   AF-A0A2R6L8I9-F1
#
_cell.length_a   1.000
_cell.length_b   1.000
_cell.length_c   1.000
_cell.angle_alpha   90.00
_cell.angle_beta   90.00
_cell.angle_gamma   90.00
#
_symmetry.space_group_name_H-M   'P 1'
#
loop_
_entity.id
_entity.type
_entity.pdbx_description
1 polymer ?
#
loop_
_entity_poly.entity_id
_entity_poly.type
_entity_poly.pdbx_seq_one_letter_code
_entity_poly.pdbx_strand_id
1 'polypeptide(L)'
;MERRHILRTTGIALAAGLAGCTGNGNDGGSNETTETDGGMTETDDGMDGEMTETDGGMDGETPTDGEMSAEISGAQLTIDNVGVSAWEITQDETGSVAETGAENPTMTFEVGQRYAVTNDGWGQHPFAVETGDGTALLSQSPDEEGDFEGDADVGWVDEETEFSFTFTESLAAEAATYRCTVHSSMEGDVESA
;
A
#
# COMPACT_ATOMS: atom_id res chain seq x y z
N MET A 1 -30.04 28.08 34.43
CA MET A 1 -29.18 27.84 35.60
C MET A 1 -27.88 27.28 35.03
N GLU A 2 -26.95 28.15 34.64
CA GLU A 2 -25.73 28.48 35.39
C GLU A 2 -24.80 27.26 35.58
N ARG A 3 -23.69 27.19 34.82
CA ARG A 3 -22.29 27.57 35.19
C ARG A 3 -21.47 26.29 35.49
N ARG A 4 -20.20 26.05 35.10
CA ARG A 4 -19.05 26.85 34.63
C ARG A 4 -18.04 25.93 33.91
N HIS A 5 -17.20 26.53 33.05
CA HIS A 5 -15.94 26.04 32.49
C HIS A 5 -14.95 25.48 33.52
N ILE A 6 -14.13 24.50 33.10
CA ILE A 6 -12.75 24.32 33.58
C ILE A 6 -11.86 23.97 32.38
N LEU A 7 -11.12 24.98 31.87
CA LEU A 7 -9.92 24.77 31.06
C LEU A 7 -8.81 24.24 31.99
N ARG A 8 -8.10 23.19 31.57
CA ARG A 8 -6.79 22.85 32.13
C ARG A 8 -5.72 23.01 31.05
N THR A 9 -5.02 24.13 31.15
CA THR A 9 -3.77 24.41 30.44
C THR A 9 -2.60 23.99 31.31
N THR A 10 -1.74 23.11 30.82
CA THR A 10 -0.35 22.87 31.28
C THR A 10 0.32 22.18 30.08
N GLY A 11 1.45 22.59 29.52
CA GLY A 11 2.60 23.33 30.03
C GLY A 11 3.85 22.54 29.61
N ILE A 12 4.66 23.14 28.73
CA ILE A 12 5.80 22.64 27.94
C ILE A 12 6.91 21.93 28.76
N ALA A 13 7.60 20.97 28.15
CA ALA A 13 9.04 20.75 28.35
C ALA A 13 9.73 20.22 27.07
N LEU A 14 10.54 21.07 26.44
CA LEU A 14 11.56 20.73 25.44
C LEU A 14 12.79 20.19 26.16
N ALA A 15 13.26 19.00 25.77
CA ALA A 15 14.59 18.50 26.13
C ALA A 15 15.33 18.08 24.85
N ALA A 16 16.29 18.90 24.45
CA ALA A 16 17.26 18.57 23.41
C ALA A 16 18.34 17.66 24.02
N GLY A 17 18.53 16.47 23.43
CA GLY A 17 19.64 15.57 23.72
C GLY A 17 20.49 15.38 22.47
N LEU A 18 21.71 15.92 22.47
CA LEU A 18 22.73 15.65 21.46
C LEU A 18 23.62 14.50 21.94
N ALA A 19 23.57 13.36 21.25
CA ALA A 19 24.60 12.34 21.21
C ALA A 19 24.85 12.07 19.71
N GLY A 20 26.05 12.09 19.13
CA GLY A 20 27.34 11.74 19.70
C GLY A 20 27.74 10.35 19.21
N CYS A 21 27.92 10.15 17.90
CA CYS A 21 28.43 8.90 17.32
C CYS A 21 29.64 9.19 16.42
N THR A 22 30.80 8.93 16.99
CA THR A 22 32.11 8.88 16.33
C THR A 22 32.27 7.55 15.61
N GLY A 23 32.71 7.62 14.36
CA GLY A 23 33.64 6.65 13.76
C GLY A 23 33.04 5.43 13.08
N ASN A 24 33.23 5.33 11.77
CA ASN A 24 33.60 4.05 11.14
C ASN A 24 34.40 4.31 9.85
N GLY A 25 35.70 4.09 9.91
CA GLY A 25 36.49 3.84 8.70
C GLY A 25 36.50 2.33 8.44
N ASN A 26 36.34 1.92 7.19
CA ASN A 26 37.07 0.76 6.67
C ASN A 26 37.15 0.83 5.15
N ASP A 27 38.40 0.81 4.69
CA ASP A 27 38.88 0.71 3.33
C ASP A 27 38.40 -0.55 2.59
N GLY A 28 38.24 -0.39 1.27
CA GLY A 28 38.95 -1.20 0.29
C GLY A 28 38.48 -2.63 0.03
N GLY A 29 38.34 -2.96 -1.26
CA GLY A 29 38.48 -4.35 -1.69
C GLY A 29 37.57 -4.70 -2.84
N SER A 30 38.07 -4.44 -4.04
CA SER A 30 37.64 -5.00 -5.32
C SER A 30 37.19 -6.46 -5.20
N ASN A 31 36.04 -6.80 -5.77
CA ASN A 31 35.79 -8.18 -6.17
C ASN A 31 35.47 -8.26 -7.66
N GLU A 32 36.39 -8.93 -8.32
CA GLU A 32 36.44 -9.37 -9.69
C GLU A 32 35.18 -10.22 -9.99
N THR A 33 34.42 -9.84 -11.01
CA THR A 33 33.37 -10.70 -11.57
C THR A 33 33.71 -10.98 -13.03
N THR A 34 34.40 -12.11 -13.16
CA THR A 34 34.41 -13.05 -14.29
C THR A 34 33.46 -12.71 -15.45
N GLU A 35 34.06 -12.32 -16.57
CA GLU A 35 33.39 -12.27 -17.87
C GLU A 35 33.09 -13.70 -18.33
N THR A 36 31.79 -14.02 -18.44
CA THR A 36 31.31 -15.25 -19.09
C THR A 36 30.98 -14.89 -20.53
N ASP A 37 31.97 -15.02 -21.42
CA ASP A 37 31.76 -14.90 -22.87
C ASP A 37 31.31 -16.26 -23.40
N GLY A 38 30.01 -16.51 -23.27
CA GLY A 38 29.32 -17.67 -23.81
C GLY A 38 28.96 -17.43 -25.27
N GLY A 39 29.89 -17.75 -26.17
CA GLY A 39 29.62 -17.83 -27.60
C GLY A 39 28.55 -18.87 -27.92
N MET A 40 27.58 -18.49 -28.74
CA MET A 40 26.75 -19.41 -29.52
C MET A 40 26.65 -18.89 -30.95
N THR A 41 27.02 -19.80 -31.84
CA THR A 41 27.29 -19.68 -33.27
C THR A 41 26.06 -19.95 -34.12
N GLU A 42 25.99 -19.24 -35.25
CA GLU A 42 25.37 -19.54 -36.55
C GLU A 42 23.86 -19.84 -36.64
N THR A 43 23.19 -18.91 -37.31
CA THR A 43 22.05 -19.09 -38.22
C THR A 43 22.31 -20.20 -39.24
N ASP A 44 21.34 -21.10 -39.45
CA ASP A 44 21.24 -21.90 -40.68
C ASP A 44 19.78 -22.08 -41.10
N ASP A 45 19.56 -21.77 -42.37
CA ASP A 45 18.32 -21.79 -43.14
C ASP A 45 17.83 -23.22 -43.41
N GLY A 46 16.50 -23.42 -43.47
CA GLY A 46 15.92 -24.68 -43.93
C GLY A 46 14.42 -24.57 -44.22
N MET A 47 14.10 -24.37 -45.49
CA MET A 47 12.75 -24.33 -46.08
C MET A 47 12.02 -25.67 -46.04
N ASP A 48 10.69 -25.58 -46.22
CA ASP A 48 9.77 -26.49 -46.94
C ASP A 48 8.76 -27.32 -46.14
N GLY A 49 7.49 -27.23 -46.57
CA GLY A 49 6.36 -27.93 -45.95
C GLY A 49 5.01 -27.28 -46.16
N GLU A 50 4.63 -27.01 -47.42
CA GLU A 50 3.23 -26.79 -47.81
C GLU A 50 2.45 -28.09 -47.56
N MET A 51 1.44 -28.06 -46.69
CA MET A 51 0.43 -29.11 -46.57
C MET A 51 -0.94 -28.46 -46.42
N THR A 52 -1.78 -28.71 -47.43
CA THR A 52 -3.17 -28.28 -47.61
C THR A 52 -4.13 -28.89 -46.58
N GLU A 53 -5.05 -28.03 -46.11
CA GLU A 53 -6.41 -28.23 -45.57
C GLU A 53 -6.83 -29.65 -45.13
N THR A 54 -7.22 -29.78 -43.85
CA THR A 54 -8.19 -30.80 -43.41
C THR A 54 -9.11 -30.19 -42.35
N ASP A 55 -10.34 -30.00 -42.78
CA ASP A 55 -11.55 -29.69 -42.04
C ASP A 55 -11.96 -30.86 -41.12
N GLY A 56 -12.06 -30.59 -39.81
CA GLY A 56 -12.55 -31.58 -38.86
C GLY A 56 -12.57 -31.12 -37.41
N GLY A 57 -13.73 -30.62 -36.96
CA GLY A 57 -14.29 -30.94 -35.65
C GLY A 57 -13.69 -30.28 -34.41
N MET A 58 -14.50 -29.39 -33.81
CA MET A 58 -14.79 -29.31 -32.36
C MET A 58 -13.88 -30.13 -31.43
N ASP A 59 -13.18 -29.46 -30.51
CA ASP A 59 -13.52 -29.49 -29.08
C ASP A 59 -12.39 -28.84 -28.27
N GLY A 60 -12.75 -27.84 -27.46
CA GLY A 60 -11.90 -27.35 -26.39
C GLY A 60 -10.98 -26.20 -26.79
N GLU A 61 -11.58 -25.04 -27.09
CA GLU A 61 -10.94 -23.81 -26.63
C GLU A 61 -10.78 -23.93 -25.11
N THR A 62 -9.57 -24.33 -24.72
CA THR A 62 -9.00 -24.19 -23.39
C THR A 62 -9.50 -22.87 -22.82
N PRO A 63 -10.07 -22.81 -21.60
CA PRO A 63 -10.17 -21.52 -20.95
C PRO A 63 -8.72 -21.03 -20.89
N THR A 64 -8.40 -20.03 -21.71
CA THR A 64 -7.24 -19.20 -21.48
C THR A 64 -7.37 -18.83 -20.02
N ASP A 65 -6.51 -19.40 -19.19
CA ASP A 65 -6.34 -19.02 -17.80
C ASP A 65 -5.97 -17.54 -17.87
N GLY A 66 -7.02 -16.71 -17.90
CA GLY A 66 -6.93 -15.32 -17.56
C GLY A 66 -6.44 -15.38 -16.13
N GLU A 67 -5.14 -15.22 -15.98
CA GLU A 67 -4.54 -14.66 -14.80
C GLU A 67 -5.46 -13.49 -14.46
N MET A 68 -6.38 -13.72 -13.50
CA MET A 68 -7.23 -12.67 -12.96
C MET A 68 -6.27 -11.85 -12.11
N SER A 69 -5.43 -11.07 -12.80
CA SER A 69 -4.63 -10.04 -12.19
C SER A 69 -5.62 -9.21 -11.41
N ALA A 70 -5.47 -9.20 -10.09
CA ALA A 70 -6.37 -8.46 -9.24
C ALA A 70 -6.22 -6.98 -9.63
N GLU A 71 -7.28 -6.41 -10.22
CA GLU A 71 -7.24 -5.06 -10.78
C GLU A 71 -7.53 -4.03 -9.69
N ILE A 72 -6.72 -2.96 -9.65
CA ILE A 72 -7.00 -1.78 -8.83
C ILE A 72 -8.33 -1.18 -9.31
N SER A 73 -9.35 -1.27 -8.47
CA SER A 73 -10.71 -0.84 -8.80
C SER A 73 -11.51 -0.55 -7.52
N GLY A 74 -12.43 0.42 -7.58
CA GLY A 74 -13.20 0.86 -6.43
C GLY A 74 -13.53 2.34 -6.49
N ALA A 75 -14.11 2.86 -5.40
CA ALA A 75 -14.26 4.30 -5.20
C ALA A 75 -12.88 4.93 -5.04
N GLN A 76 -12.60 5.98 -5.81
CA GLN A 76 -11.25 6.55 -5.86
C GLN A 76 -10.96 7.47 -4.68
N LEU A 77 -9.81 7.24 -4.04
CA LEU A 77 -9.27 8.02 -2.94
C LEU A 77 -7.80 8.35 -3.25
N THR A 78 -7.35 9.56 -2.96
CA THR A 78 -5.94 9.94 -3.05
C THR A 78 -5.48 10.48 -1.72
N ILE A 79 -4.40 9.90 -1.21
CA ILE A 79 -3.71 10.33 0.00
C ILE A 79 -2.33 10.87 -0.36
N ASP A 80 -1.86 11.87 0.39
CA ASP A 80 -0.53 12.44 0.25
C ASP A 80 0.06 12.73 1.64
N ASN A 81 1.36 13.02 1.71
CA ASN A 81 2.07 13.30 2.94
C ASN A 81 2.36 14.80 3.13
N VAL A 82 2.05 15.31 4.32
CA VAL A 82 2.54 16.62 4.79
C VAL A 82 3.93 16.44 5.39
N GLY A 83 4.91 16.27 4.50
CA GLY A 83 6.28 15.95 4.89
C GLY A 83 6.35 14.63 5.67
N VAL A 84 6.86 14.66 6.90
CA VAL A 84 6.93 13.47 7.78
C VAL A 84 5.94 13.54 8.94
N SER A 85 5.06 14.54 8.93
CA SER A 85 4.29 14.94 10.11
C SER A 85 2.86 14.43 10.07
N ALA A 86 2.23 14.40 8.90
CA ALA A 86 0.84 13.98 8.77
C ALA A 86 0.54 13.34 7.42
N TRP A 87 -0.51 12.53 7.39
CA TRP A 87 -1.25 12.18 6.18
C TRP A 87 -2.28 13.27 5.85
N GLU A 88 -2.58 13.45 4.58
CA GLU A 88 -3.73 14.23 4.10
C GLU A 88 -4.49 13.44 3.02
N ILE A 89 -5.80 13.68 2.93
CA ILE A 89 -6.59 13.24 1.78
C ILE A 89 -6.65 14.40 0.80
N THR A 90 -6.20 14.19 -0.44
CA THR A 90 -6.18 15.22 -1.49
C THR A 90 -7.35 15.08 -2.46
N GLN A 91 -7.89 13.87 -2.61
CA GLN A 91 -9.07 13.58 -3.42
C GLN A 91 -9.90 12.46 -2.78
N ASP A 92 -11.21 12.62 -2.76
CA ASP A 92 -12.16 11.59 -2.34
C ASP A 92 -13.38 11.63 -3.26
N GLU A 93 -13.55 10.59 -4.08
CA GLU A 93 -14.67 10.46 -5.02
C GLU A 93 -16.02 10.27 -4.31
N THR A 94 -16.01 9.65 -3.12
CA THR A 94 -17.22 9.46 -2.31
C THR A 94 -17.64 10.74 -1.59
N GLY A 95 -16.69 11.65 -1.37
CA GLY A 95 -16.86 12.87 -0.59
C GLY A 95 -17.24 12.64 0.87
N SER A 96 -17.01 11.43 1.39
CA SER A 96 -17.49 10.96 2.69
C SER A 96 -16.40 10.30 3.55
N VAL A 97 -15.22 9.99 2.99
CA VAL A 97 -14.14 9.32 3.73
C VAL A 97 -13.53 10.25 4.77
N ALA A 98 -13.11 11.45 4.37
CA ALA A 98 -12.68 12.48 5.32
C ALA A 98 -12.67 13.88 4.70
N GLU A 99 -12.37 14.90 5.52
CA GLU A 99 -12.13 16.26 5.04
C GLU A 99 -10.82 16.31 4.23
N THR A 100 -10.90 16.81 2.99
CA THR A 100 -9.72 16.98 2.13
C THR A 100 -8.82 18.11 2.61
N GLY A 101 -7.51 17.89 2.62
CA GLY A 101 -6.48 18.87 3.03
C GLY A 101 -6.34 19.07 4.54
N ALA A 102 -7.05 18.29 5.36
CA ALA A 102 -6.82 18.21 6.80
C ALA A 102 -5.63 17.29 7.10
N GLU A 103 -4.87 17.62 8.14
CA GLU A 103 -3.75 16.81 8.64
C GLU A 103 -4.27 15.69 9.56
N ASN A 104 -3.89 14.44 9.27
CA ASN A 104 -4.29 13.23 10.00
C ASN A 104 -5.82 13.17 10.27
N PRO A 105 -6.67 13.34 9.26
CA PRO A 105 -8.11 13.33 9.49
C PRO A 105 -8.60 11.93 9.88
N THR A 106 -9.65 11.83 10.67
CA THR A 106 -10.34 10.55 10.86
C THR A 106 -10.89 10.07 9.52
N MET A 107 -10.53 8.86 9.09
CA MET A 107 -11.04 8.25 7.85
C MET A 107 -12.22 7.36 8.18
N THR A 108 -13.39 7.66 7.62
CA THR A 108 -14.62 6.86 7.78
C THR A 108 -14.90 6.07 6.50
N PHE A 109 -14.75 4.75 6.54
CA PHE A 109 -15.02 3.90 5.39
C PHE A 109 -16.41 3.26 5.47
N GLU A 110 -17.10 3.15 4.33
CA GLU A 110 -18.38 2.44 4.23
C GLU A 110 -18.15 0.93 4.19
N VAL A 111 -18.82 0.20 5.07
CA VAL A 111 -18.67 -1.25 5.15
C VAL A 111 -19.19 -1.92 3.87
N GLY A 112 -18.36 -2.76 3.26
CA GLY A 112 -18.62 -3.43 1.99
C GLY A 112 -18.24 -2.61 0.75
N GLN A 113 -17.82 -1.35 0.90
CA GLN A 113 -17.30 -0.56 -0.20
C GLN A 113 -15.87 -0.98 -0.53
N ARG A 114 -15.58 -1.09 -1.82
CA ARG A 114 -14.21 -1.24 -2.33
C ARG A 114 -13.60 0.12 -2.63
N TYR A 115 -12.39 0.35 -2.16
CA TYR A 115 -11.63 1.57 -2.37
C TYR A 115 -10.43 1.27 -3.27
N ALA A 116 -10.16 2.17 -4.21
CA ALA A 116 -8.90 2.22 -4.95
C ALA A 116 -8.18 3.49 -4.50
N VAL A 117 -7.04 3.31 -3.84
CA VAL A 117 -6.30 4.38 -3.18
C VAL A 117 -4.99 4.63 -3.91
N THR A 118 -4.76 5.88 -4.32
CA THR A 118 -3.46 6.35 -4.77
C THR A 118 -2.73 6.99 -3.60
N ASN A 119 -1.52 6.51 -3.29
CA ASN A 119 -0.62 7.06 -2.30
C ASN A 119 0.49 7.88 -2.97
N ASP A 120 0.28 9.19 -3.09
CA ASP A 120 1.27 10.10 -3.71
C ASP A 120 2.54 10.25 -2.86
N GLY A 121 2.50 9.85 -1.58
CA GLY A 121 3.63 9.81 -0.66
C GLY A 121 4.42 8.49 -0.66
N TRP A 122 4.10 7.56 -1.57
CA TRP A 122 4.68 6.22 -1.63
C TRP A 122 6.22 6.19 -1.65
N GLY A 123 6.80 5.07 -1.21
CA GLY A 123 8.23 4.79 -1.19
C GLY A 123 8.93 5.24 0.09
N GLN A 124 8.62 6.45 0.55
CA GLN A 124 9.09 6.96 1.85
C GLN A 124 8.01 6.92 2.93
N HIS A 125 6.74 6.81 2.51
CA HIS A 125 5.59 6.75 3.38
C HIS A 125 4.66 5.59 3.00
N PRO A 126 5.02 4.32 3.29
CA PRO A 126 4.08 3.22 3.14
C PRO A 126 2.91 3.42 4.09
N PHE A 127 1.69 3.20 3.61
CA PHE A 127 0.45 3.31 4.39
C PHE A 127 0.09 1.96 5.01
N ALA A 128 -0.50 1.98 6.20
CA ALA A 128 -1.05 0.79 6.85
C ALA A 128 -2.32 1.13 7.64
N VAL A 129 -3.24 0.15 7.74
CA VAL A 129 -4.41 0.14 8.63
C VAL A 129 -4.14 -0.86 9.75
N GLU A 130 -4.50 -0.51 10.98
CA GLU A 130 -4.16 -1.28 12.17
C GLU A 130 -5.29 -1.38 13.19
N THR A 131 -5.15 -2.37 14.07
CA THR A 131 -5.93 -2.47 15.30
C THR A 131 -5.52 -1.41 16.32
N GLY A 132 -6.36 -1.19 17.35
CA GLY A 132 -6.06 -0.23 18.42
C GLY A 132 -4.84 -0.56 19.28
N ASP A 133 -4.31 -1.78 19.17
CA ASP A 133 -3.07 -2.22 19.82
C ASP A 133 -1.84 -2.17 18.88
N GLY A 134 -2.01 -1.69 17.63
CA GLY A 134 -0.94 -1.53 16.64
C GLY A 134 -0.58 -2.81 15.88
N THR A 135 -1.51 -3.77 15.77
CA THR A 135 -1.34 -4.92 14.87
C THR A 135 -1.80 -4.54 13.46
N ALA A 136 -0.96 -4.75 12.45
CA ALA A 136 -1.27 -4.45 11.05
C ALA A 136 -2.40 -5.34 10.52
N LEU A 137 -3.39 -4.70 9.88
CA LEU A 137 -4.51 -5.35 9.22
C LEU A 137 -4.31 -5.35 7.71
N LEU A 138 -3.84 -4.23 7.17
CA LEU A 138 -3.40 -4.05 5.79
C LEU A 138 -2.15 -3.17 5.81
N SER A 139 -1.13 -3.49 5.03
CA SER A 139 0.11 -2.74 5.00
C SER A 139 0.69 -2.71 3.59
N GLN A 140 1.11 -1.54 3.15
CA GLN A 140 1.97 -1.41 1.98
C GLN A 140 3.46 -1.59 2.34
N SER A 141 3.81 -1.96 3.58
CA SER A 141 5.21 -2.16 3.94
C SER A 141 5.70 -3.53 3.49
N PRO A 142 6.82 -3.64 2.75
CA PRO A 142 7.35 -4.94 2.30
C PRO A 142 7.85 -5.83 3.46
N ASP A 143 8.05 -5.24 4.65
CA ASP A 143 8.58 -5.92 5.83
C ASP A 143 7.49 -6.28 6.86
N GLU A 144 6.22 -5.97 6.58
CA GLU A 144 5.10 -6.16 7.50
C GLU A 144 3.85 -6.56 6.72
N GLU A 145 3.35 -7.78 6.95
CA GLU A 145 2.13 -8.30 6.33
C GLU A 145 0.94 -8.09 7.29
N GLY A 146 -0.15 -7.54 6.79
CA GLY A 146 -1.39 -7.37 7.52
C GLY A 146 -2.26 -8.63 7.57
N ASP A 147 -2.99 -8.81 8.67
CA ASP A 147 -3.81 -10.00 8.93
C ASP A 147 -4.91 -10.26 7.87
N PHE A 148 -5.34 -9.24 7.12
CA PHE A 148 -6.41 -9.30 6.13
C PHE A 148 -5.94 -9.34 4.67
N GLU A 149 -4.64 -9.27 4.40
CA GLU A 149 -4.12 -9.19 3.03
C GLU A 149 -4.37 -10.48 2.22
N GLY A 150 -4.44 -11.63 2.89
CA GLY A 150 -4.81 -12.91 2.28
C GLY A 150 -6.32 -13.18 2.22
N ASP A 151 -7.16 -12.30 2.77
CA ASP A 151 -8.61 -12.48 2.76
C ASP A 151 -9.19 -12.11 1.38
N ALA A 152 -9.82 -13.09 0.73
CA ALA A 152 -10.40 -12.92 -0.60
C ALA A 152 -11.58 -11.93 -0.63
N ASP A 153 -12.31 -11.78 0.48
CA ASP A 153 -13.43 -10.84 0.57
C ASP A 153 -12.93 -9.39 0.72
N VAL A 154 -11.79 -9.20 1.40
CA VAL A 154 -11.08 -7.91 1.42
C VAL A 154 -10.45 -7.65 0.05
N GLY A 155 -9.89 -8.68 -0.58
CA GLY A 155 -9.29 -8.58 -1.90
C GLY A 155 -8.23 -7.49 -1.95
N TRP A 156 -7.29 -7.54 -1.01
CA TRP A 156 -6.14 -6.63 -0.96
C TRP A 156 -5.31 -6.76 -2.23
N VAL A 157 -4.95 -5.63 -2.81
CA VAL A 157 -4.02 -5.51 -3.94
C VAL A 157 -3.13 -4.33 -3.65
N ASP A 158 -1.81 -4.51 -3.72
CA ASP A 158 -0.82 -3.45 -3.57
C ASP A 158 0.11 -3.46 -4.78
N GLU A 159 0.06 -2.37 -5.54
CA GLU A 159 0.84 -2.07 -6.73
C GLU A 159 1.65 -0.79 -6.47
N GLU A 160 2.36 -0.76 -5.34
CA GLU A 160 3.27 0.30 -4.93
C GLU A 160 2.55 1.64 -4.65
N THR A 161 2.46 2.51 -5.65
CA THR A 161 1.77 3.80 -5.53
C THR A 161 0.26 3.65 -5.41
N GLU A 162 -0.30 2.51 -5.79
CA GLU A 162 -1.73 2.27 -5.78
C GLU A 162 -2.05 1.00 -5.02
N PHE A 163 -3.10 1.02 -4.21
CA PHE A 163 -3.61 -0.16 -3.55
C PHE A 163 -5.13 -0.18 -3.56
N SER A 164 -5.74 -1.36 -3.40
CA SER A 164 -7.18 -1.48 -3.31
C SER A 164 -7.61 -2.55 -2.32
N PHE A 165 -8.74 -2.30 -1.67
CA PHE A 165 -9.32 -3.21 -0.69
C PHE A 165 -10.81 -2.96 -0.54
N THR A 166 -11.54 -3.99 -0.11
CA THR A 166 -12.92 -3.91 0.33
C THR A 166 -12.94 -3.75 1.85
N PHE A 167 -13.60 -2.73 2.38
CA PHE A 167 -13.72 -2.53 3.82
C PHE A 167 -14.80 -3.45 4.40
N THR A 168 -14.47 -4.73 4.62
CA THR A 168 -15.42 -5.77 5.04
C THR A 168 -15.90 -5.57 6.49
N GLU A 169 -16.99 -6.26 6.88
CA GLU A 169 -17.47 -6.24 8.27
C GLU A 169 -16.40 -6.72 9.27
N SER A 170 -15.61 -7.74 8.89
CA SER A 170 -14.53 -8.28 9.73
C SER A 170 -13.39 -7.26 9.88
N LEU A 171 -12.97 -6.63 8.78
CA LEU A 171 -11.94 -5.59 8.82
C LEU A 171 -12.42 -4.38 9.64
N ALA A 172 -13.65 -3.93 9.45
CA ALA A 172 -14.24 -2.81 10.17
C ALA A 172 -14.36 -3.07 11.69
N ALA A 173 -14.50 -4.33 12.11
CA ALA A 173 -14.56 -4.69 13.52
C ALA A 173 -13.21 -4.54 14.24
N GLU A 174 -12.11 -4.57 13.50
CA GLU A 174 -10.75 -4.57 14.05
C GLU A 174 -10.01 -3.26 13.77
N ALA A 175 -10.29 -2.60 12.64
CA ALA A 175 -9.65 -1.36 12.23
C ALA A 175 -9.93 -0.22 13.23
N ALA A 176 -8.86 0.43 13.67
CA ALA A 176 -8.93 1.52 14.64
C ALA A 176 -8.09 2.73 14.23
N THR A 177 -6.92 2.49 13.64
CA THR A 177 -6.01 3.56 13.19
C THR A 177 -5.45 3.26 11.82
N TYR A 178 -4.96 4.30 11.16
CA TYR A 178 -4.07 4.19 10.02
C TYR A 178 -2.77 4.92 10.33
N ARG A 179 -1.66 4.47 9.73
CA ARG A 179 -0.36 5.11 9.92
C ARG A 179 0.54 5.08 8.70
N CYS A 180 1.56 5.92 8.72
CA CYS A 180 2.77 5.68 7.94
C CYS A 180 3.63 4.65 8.66
N THR A 181 4.15 3.66 7.95
CA THR A 181 4.92 2.60 8.61
C THR A 181 6.29 3.03 9.10
N VAL A 182 6.79 4.16 8.59
CA VAL A 182 8.11 4.72 8.90
C VAL A 182 8.04 5.88 9.91
N HIS A 183 6.97 6.69 9.87
CA HIS A 183 6.86 7.92 10.64
C HIS A 183 5.64 7.89 11.57
N SER A 184 5.87 7.64 12.86
CA SER A 184 4.79 7.46 13.84
C SER A 184 3.91 8.69 14.09
N SER A 185 4.29 9.88 13.61
CA SER A 185 3.45 11.08 13.70
C SER A 185 2.36 11.14 12.63
N MET A 186 2.54 10.40 11.53
CA MET A 186 1.58 10.32 10.44
C MET A 186 0.58 9.21 10.76
N GLU A 187 -0.34 9.49 11.66
CA GLU A 187 -1.32 8.55 12.17
C GLU A 187 -2.66 9.27 12.39
N GLY A 188 -3.76 8.61 12.06
CA GLY A 188 -5.10 9.07 12.37
C GLY A 188 -6.05 7.90 12.66
N ASP A 189 -7.27 8.23 13.09
CA ASP A 189 -8.28 7.25 13.43
C ASP A 189 -8.99 6.68 12.19
N VAL A 190 -9.42 5.43 12.26
CA VAL A 190 -10.31 4.78 11.29
C VAL A 190 -11.67 4.52 11.95
N GLU A 191 -12.73 4.88 11.25
CA GLU A 191 -14.12 4.61 11.64
C GLU A 191 -14.87 3.90 10.50
N SER A 192 -16.01 3.29 10.83
CA SER A 192 -16.93 2.67 9.87
C SER A 192 -18.24 3.47 9.79
N ALA A 193 -18.75 3.72 8.57
CA ALA A 193 -20.06 4.37 8.33
C ALA A 193 -21.23 3.38 8.34
#